data_AF-A0A2N2BSN1-F1
#
_entry.id   AF-A0A2N2BSN1-F1
#
_cell.length_a   1.000
_cell.length_b   1.000
_cell.length_c   1.000
_cell.angle_alpha   90.00
_cell.angle_beta   90.00
_cell.angle_gamma   90.00
#
_symmetry.space_group_name_H-M   'P 1'
#
loop_
_entity.id
_entity.type
_entity.pdbx_description
1 polymer ?
#
loop_
_entity_poly.entity_id
_entity_poly.type
_entity_poly.pdbx_seq_one_letter_code
_entity_poly.pdbx_strand_id
1 'polypeptide(L)'
;MKPIEKNIIVIDKQGNSYGATYPKRAKGLVKNGRARFVNEKTICLACPPNKILEDNKMNDNINENIPADETGNKTMEMRYVLEQIERVLNNTSHITEALKELTLIPDTQGISDISGQAKAYSIADIVRTRETTNQQLLKLYEKMYDDLKPKEMSIKEKALEIVNRTLNNPTCSDTEKEMLSDVLATIKHLCNW
;
A
#
# COMPACT_ATOMS: atom_id res chain seq x y z
N MET A 1 23.94 6.39 -50.29
CA MET A 1 22.86 6.03 -49.33
C MET A 1 22.04 7.27 -49.05
N LYS A 2 20.72 7.27 -49.30
CA LYS A 2 19.85 8.36 -48.81
C LYS A 2 19.70 8.21 -47.29
N PRO A 3 19.88 9.27 -46.48
CA PRO A 3 19.61 9.23 -45.05
C PRO A 3 18.15 8.81 -44.80
N ILE A 4 17.92 7.91 -43.84
CA ILE A 4 16.56 7.53 -43.45
C ILE A 4 16.03 8.64 -42.54
N GLU A 5 14.87 9.20 -42.88
CA GLU A 5 14.25 10.26 -42.11
C GLU A 5 13.37 9.71 -40.97
N LYS A 6 13.21 10.52 -39.92
CA LYS A 6 12.34 10.23 -38.77
C LYS A 6 10.91 10.66 -39.10
N ASN A 7 10.17 9.80 -39.81
CA ASN A 7 8.84 10.14 -40.34
C ASN A 7 7.66 9.49 -39.57
N ILE A 8 7.92 8.91 -38.39
CA ILE A 8 6.89 8.33 -37.51
C ILE A 8 6.83 9.09 -36.19
N ILE A 9 5.67 9.64 -35.83
CA ILE A 9 5.43 10.37 -34.57
C ILE A 9 5.18 9.38 -33.43
N VAL A 10 5.77 9.65 -32.26
CA VAL A 10 5.59 8.84 -31.05
C VAL A 10 4.76 9.62 -30.04
N ILE A 11 3.64 9.03 -29.61
CA ILE A 11 2.72 9.61 -28.61
C ILE A 11 2.50 8.64 -27.44
N ASP A 12 1.87 9.13 -26.37
CA ASP A 12 1.28 8.28 -25.32
C ASP A 12 -0.25 8.17 -25.44
N LYS A 13 -0.87 7.51 -24.45
CA LYS A 13 -2.34 7.36 -24.37
C LYS A 13 -3.07 8.70 -24.11
N GLN A 14 -2.38 9.69 -23.53
CA GLN A 14 -2.93 11.01 -23.20
C GLN A 14 -2.76 12.02 -24.34
N GLY A 15 -2.06 11.63 -25.41
CA GLY A 15 -1.81 12.46 -26.59
C GLY A 15 -0.52 13.30 -26.51
N ASN A 16 0.34 13.11 -25.51
CA ASN A 16 1.61 13.81 -25.41
C ASN A 16 2.59 13.29 -26.48
N SER A 17 3.17 14.20 -27.26
CA SER A 17 4.18 13.86 -28.27
C SER A 17 5.58 13.77 -27.66
N TYR A 18 6.30 12.69 -28.00
CA TYR A 18 7.70 12.42 -27.62
C TYR A 18 8.68 12.68 -28.78
N GLY A 19 8.18 13.21 -29.90
CA GLY A 19 8.95 13.46 -31.11
C GLY A 19 8.84 12.35 -32.16
N ALA A 20 9.70 12.42 -33.18
CA ALA A 20 9.67 11.51 -34.31
C ALA A 20 10.76 10.42 -34.24
N THR A 21 10.47 9.23 -34.77
CA THR A 21 11.36 8.07 -34.81
C THR A 21 11.44 7.46 -36.21
N TYR A 22 12.38 6.54 -36.39
CA TYR A 22 12.61 5.85 -37.66
C TYR A 22 11.57 4.75 -37.91
N PRO A 23 11.08 4.57 -39.15
CA PRO A 23 10.09 3.54 -39.48
C PRO A 23 10.48 2.12 -39.06
N LYS A 24 11.77 1.76 -39.18
CA LYS A 24 12.28 0.45 -38.74
C LYS A 24 12.16 0.27 -37.22
N ARG A 25 12.45 1.32 -36.44
CA ARG A 25 12.36 1.30 -34.98
C ARG A 25 10.90 1.26 -34.52
N ALA A 26 10.01 2.01 -35.17
CA ALA A 26 8.58 1.97 -34.90
C ALA A 26 8.00 0.56 -35.08
N LYS A 27 8.30 -0.11 -36.20
CA LYS A 27 7.91 -1.51 -36.43
C LYS A 27 8.44 -2.46 -35.36
N GLY A 28 9.70 -2.27 -34.94
CA GLY A 28 10.30 -3.06 -33.85
C GLY A 28 9.59 -2.87 -32.51
N LEU A 29 9.23 -1.63 -32.16
CA LEU A 29 8.49 -1.32 -30.94
C LEU A 29 7.10 -1.98 -30.94
N VAL A 30 6.41 -1.95 -32.07
CA VAL A 30 5.08 -2.57 -32.20
C VAL A 30 5.17 -4.11 -32.18
N LYS A 31 6.14 -4.69 -32.90
CA LYS A 31 6.36 -6.15 -32.89
C LYS A 31 6.65 -6.69 -31.48
N ASN A 32 7.38 -5.92 -30.68
CA ASN A 32 7.73 -6.30 -29.31
C ASN A 32 6.64 -5.90 -28.28
N GLY A 33 5.45 -5.46 -28.71
CA GLY A 33 4.34 -5.10 -27.82
C GLY A 33 4.54 -3.83 -27.00
N ARG A 34 5.60 -3.05 -27.27
CA ARG A 34 5.94 -1.82 -26.52
C ARG A 34 5.20 -0.58 -27.02
N ALA A 35 4.60 -0.68 -28.21
CA ALA A 35 3.80 0.38 -28.82
C ALA A 35 2.68 -0.22 -29.69
N ARG A 36 1.69 0.60 -30.06
CA ARG A 36 0.64 0.27 -31.04
C ARG A 36 0.59 1.34 -32.13
N PHE A 37 0.30 0.96 -33.38
CA PHE A 37 0.00 1.94 -34.42
C PHE A 37 -1.35 2.58 -34.12
N VAL A 38 -1.36 3.91 -34.07
CA VAL A 38 -2.59 4.70 -33.99
C VAL A 38 -3.02 5.05 -35.42
N ASN A 39 -2.07 5.54 -36.22
CA ASN A 39 -2.22 5.86 -37.64
C ASN A 39 -0.98 5.37 -38.41
N GLU A 40 -1.00 5.47 -39.74
CA GLU A 40 0.13 5.06 -40.61
C GLU A 40 1.47 5.71 -40.25
N LYS A 41 1.43 6.95 -39.77
CA LYS A 41 2.62 7.73 -39.36
C LYS A 41 2.72 7.99 -37.86
N THR A 42 1.93 7.30 -37.03
CA THR A 42 1.86 7.58 -35.59
C THR A 42 1.77 6.30 -34.76
N ILE A 43 2.65 6.18 -33.77
CA ILE A 43 2.63 5.09 -32.79
C ILE A 43 2.38 5.61 -31.37
N CYS A 44 1.64 4.85 -30.57
CA CYS A 44 1.43 5.10 -29.16
C CYS A 44 2.23 4.12 -28.29
N LEU A 45 3.03 4.62 -27.35
CA LEU A 45 3.73 3.80 -26.37
C LEU A 45 2.75 3.16 -25.38
N ALA A 46 3.01 1.91 -24.98
CA ALA A 46 2.24 1.21 -23.95
C ALA A 46 2.63 1.67 -22.54
N CYS A 47 3.92 1.94 -22.33
CA CYS A 47 4.47 2.49 -21.09
C CYS A 47 5.33 3.71 -21.46
N PRO A 48 4.76 4.94 -21.44
CA PRO A 48 5.53 6.15 -21.69
C PRO A 48 6.58 6.38 -20.58
N PRO A 49 7.78 6.90 -20.92
CA PRO A 49 8.77 7.26 -19.92
C PRO A 49 8.27 8.41 -19.03
N ASN A 50 8.42 8.26 -17.71
CA ASN A 50 8.10 9.30 -16.73
C ASN A 50 9.03 10.50 -16.96
N LYS A 51 8.48 11.67 -17.28
CA LYS A 51 9.24 12.93 -17.50
C LYS A 51 9.86 13.53 -16.21
N ILE A 52 9.72 12.86 -15.05
CA ILE A 52 10.21 13.36 -13.76
C ILE A 52 11.64 12.85 -13.45
N LEU A 53 12.44 12.57 -14.49
CA LEU A 53 13.81 12.03 -14.35
C LEU A 53 14.79 12.79 -15.23
N GLU A 54 14.79 14.12 -15.11
CA GLU A 54 15.93 14.93 -15.54
C GLU A 54 16.56 15.56 -14.30
N ASP A 55 17.73 15.03 -13.95
CA ASP A 55 18.61 15.45 -12.86
C ASP A 55 18.87 16.96 -12.91
N ASN A 56 18.32 17.69 -11.96
CA ASN A 56 18.74 19.06 -11.67
C ASN A 56 19.31 19.13 -10.26
N LYS A 57 20.62 18.83 -10.19
CA LYS A 57 21.67 19.32 -9.27
C LYS A 57 22.55 18.17 -8.77
N MET A 58 23.76 18.10 -9.34
CA MET A 58 24.92 17.61 -8.59
C MET A 58 25.08 18.52 -7.37
N ASN A 59 24.69 18.04 -6.20
CA ASN A 59 25.03 18.68 -4.93
C ASN A 59 26.02 17.77 -4.22
N ASP A 60 27.30 18.04 -4.43
CA ASP A 60 28.37 17.40 -3.67
C ASP A 60 28.24 17.85 -2.21
N ASN A 61 28.16 16.86 -1.30
CA ASN A 61 28.09 16.97 0.16
C ASN A 61 26.69 17.10 0.78
N ILE A 62 25.97 15.98 0.91
CA ILE A 62 25.37 15.59 2.20
C ILE A 62 25.57 14.08 2.37
N ASN A 63 26.41 13.73 3.34
CA ASN A 63 26.63 12.38 3.83
C ASN A 63 25.50 12.03 4.81
N GLU A 64 24.40 11.47 4.34
CA GLU A 64 23.52 10.65 5.18
C GLU A 64 23.09 9.41 4.39
N ASN A 65 23.47 8.26 4.94
CA ASN A 65 23.16 6.93 4.44
C ASN A 65 21.65 6.73 4.28
N ILE A 66 21.16 6.74 3.04
CA ILE A 66 19.93 6.04 2.69
C ILE A 66 20.35 4.87 1.79
N PRO A 67 20.34 3.63 2.30
CA PRO A 67 20.55 2.48 1.43
C PRO A 67 19.45 2.46 0.38
N ALA A 68 19.86 2.34 -0.88
CA ALA A 68 18.99 1.96 -1.96
C ALA A 68 18.32 0.64 -1.59
N ASP A 69 17.02 0.69 -1.26
CA ASP A 69 16.26 -0.49 -0.90
C ASP A 69 14.92 -0.47 -1.62
N GLU A 70 14.45 -1.67 -1.95
CA GLU A 70 13.24 -2.03 -2.69
C GLU A 70 11.93 -1.57 -1.99
N THR A 71 12.08 -0.81 -0.92
CA THR A 71 11.09 -0.22 -0.01
C THR A 71 10.33 0.98 -0.61
N GLY A 72 10.83 1.62 -1.66
CA GLY A 72 10.16 2.76 -2.31
C GLY A 72 8.78 2.42 -2.90
N ASN A 73 8.59 1.19 -3.38
CA ASN A 73 7.34 0.76 -3.99
C ASN A 73 6.30 0.33 -2.94
N LYS A 74 6.73 -0.42 -1.92
CA LYS A 74 5.86 -0.90 -0.82
C LYS A 74 5.33 0.23 0.06
N THR A 75 6.12 1.29 0.24
CA THR A 75 5.71 2.47 1.02
C THR A 75 4.64 3.30 0.28
N MET A 76 4.72 3.39 -1.06
CA MET A 76 3.64 3.99 -1.87
C MET A 76 2.37 3.14 -1.84
N GLU A 77 2.49 1.80 -1.89
CA GLU A 77 1.35 0.89 -1.81
C GLU A 77 0.64 1.00 -0.44
N MET A 78 1.38 1.03 0.67
CA MET A 78 0.80 1.17 2.00
C MET A 78 0.10 2.53 2.18
N ARG A 79 0.73 3.63 1.76
CA ARG A 79 0.11 4.96 1.81
C ARG A 79 -1.17 5.00 0.99
N TYR A 80 -1.17 4.40 -0.20
CA TYR A 80 -2.35 4.32 -1.05
C TYR A 80 -3.50 3.54 -0.39
N VAL A 81 -3.19 2.39 0.25
CA VAL A 81 -4.19 1.60 0.97
C VAL A 81 -4.80 2.38 2.13
N LEU A 82 -3.98 3.05 2.93
CA LEU A 82 -4.45 3.90 4.04
C LEU A 82 -5.32 5.06 3.54
N GLU A 83 -4.93 5.69 2.42
CA GLU A 83 -5.74 6.73 1.79
C GLU A 83 -7.08 6.18 1.27
N GLN A 84 -7.12 4.98 0.70
CA GLN A 84 -8.39 4.36 0.30
C GLN A 84 -9.29 4.06 1.51
N ILE A 85 -8.72 3.63 2.63
CA ILE A 85 -9.47 3.43 3.89
C ILE A 85 -10.08 4.74 4.36
N GLU A 86 -9.33 5.84 4.34
CA GLU A 86 -9.81 7.18 4.70
C GLU A 86 -10.94 7.65 3.77
N ARG A 87 -10.85 7.37 2.47
CA ARG A 87 -11.92 7.67 1.50
C ARG A 87 -13.19 6.89 1.81
N VAL A 88 -13.09 5.60 2.14
CA VAL A 88 -14.25 4.77 2.53
C VAL A 88 -14.87 5.26 3.85
N LEU A 89 -14.05 5.71 4.79
CA LEU A 89 -14.47 6.33 6.05
C LEU A 89 -15.32 7.59 5.82
N ASN A 90 -14.81 8.49 5.00
CA ASN A 90 -15.43 9.79 4.74
C ASN A 90 -16.61 9.73 3.77
N ASN A 91 -16.76 8.63 3.02
CA ASN A 91 -17.89 8.44 2.12
C ASN A 91 -19.17 8.10 2.90
N THR A 92 -19.83 9.11 3.47
CA THR A 92 -21.12 8.99 4.18
C THR A 92 -22.29 9.58 3.38
N SER A 93 -22.00 10.32 2.30
CA SER A 93 -23.00 11.04 1.51
C SER A 93 -24.10 10.13 0.98
N HIS A 94 -23.74 8.99 0.39
CA HIS A 94 -24.70 8.03 -0.17
C HIS A 94 -25.67 7.46 0.87
N ILE A 95 -25.24 7.32 2.13
CA ILE A 95 -26.09 6.86 3.23
C ILE A 95 -27.09 7.95 3.59
N THR A 96 -26.64 9.20 3.71
CA THR A 96 -27.54 10.32 4.01
C THR A 96 -28.57 10.55 2.91
N GLU A 97 -28.20 10.28 1.66
CA GLU A 97 -29.09 10.35 0.50
C GLU A 97 -30.11 9.21 0.51
N ALA A 98 -29.68 7.96 0.71
CA ALA A 98 -30.57 6.81 0.85
C ALA A 98 -31.58 6.97 2.00
N LEU A 99 -31.14 7.53 3.14
CA LEU A 99 -32.03 7.83 4.26
C LEU A 99 -33.06 8.90 3.91
N LYS A 100 -32.66 9.96 3.18
CA LYS A 100 -33.60 11.00 2.70
C LYS A 100 -34.62 10.39 1.74
N GLU A 101 -34.21 9.59 0.77
CA GLU A 101 -35.14 8.93 -0.16
C GLU A 101 -36.13 8.02 0.57
N LEU A 102 -35.67 7.28 1.59
CA LEU A 102 -36.55 6.46 2.42
C LEU A 102 -37.57 7.30 3.19
N THR A 103 -37.21 8.49 3.67
CA THR A 103 -38.18 9.38 4.35
C THR A 103 -39.30 9.89 3.45
N LEU A 104 -39.05 9.99 2.14
CA LEU A 104 -40.03 10.45 1.14
C LEU A 104 -41.10 9.40 0.81
N ILE A 105 -40.89 8.14 1.18
CA ILE A 105 -41.90 7.09 1.01
C ILE A 105 -43.09 7.42 1.93
N PRO A 106 -44.30 7.62 1.38
CA PRO A 106 -45.47 8.01 2.17
C PRO A 106 -45.95 6.86 3.06
N ASP A 107 -46.36 7.20 4.28
CA ASP A 107 -46.91 6.25 5.22
C ASP A 107 -48.37 5.93 4.81
N THR A 108 -48.65 4.67 4.51
CA THR A 108 -50.01 4.22 4.19
C THR A 108 -50.76 3.97 5.50
N GLN A 109 -51.64 4.89 5.90
CA GLN A 109 -52.49 4.73 7.07
C GLN A 109 -53.54 3.62 6.82
N GLY A 110 -53.20 2.39 7.20
CA GLY A 110 -54.09 1.22 7.15
C GLY A 110 -53.82 0.29 8.34
N ILE A 111 -54.76 -0.64 8.59
CA ILE A 111 -54.77 -1.60 9.72
C ILE A 111 -53.51 -2.50 9.76
N SER A 112 -52.76 -2.57 8.65
CA SER A 112 -51.43 -3.16 8.57
C SER A 112 -50.52 -2.18 7.83
N ASP A 113 -49.76 -1.37 8.57
CA ASP A 113 -48.79 -0.42 8.01
C ASP A 113 -47.52 -1.14 7.54
N ILE A 114 -47.68 -1.95 6.50
CA ILE A 114 -46.61 -2.73 5.87
C ILE A 114 -45.54 -1.80 5.30
N SER A 115 -45.94 -0.62 4.80
CA SER A 115 -45.04 0.40 4.24
C SER A 115 -44.13 1.00 5.32
N GLY A 116 -44.71 1.47 6.44
CA GLY A 116 -43.96 2.02 7.56
C GLY A 116 -43.01 1.00 8.20
N GLN A 117 -43.45 -0.26 8.31
CA GLN A 117 -42.60 -1.36 8.79
C GLN A 117 -41.43 -1.63 7.83
N ALA A 118 -41.68 -1.75 6.52
CA ALA A 118 -40.62 -2.00 5.54
C ALA A 118 -39.57 -0.87 5.52
N LYS A 119 -40.02 0.38 5.68
CA LYS A 119 -39.15 1.56 5.81
C LYS A 119 -38.30 1.51 7.06
N ALA A 120 -38.89 1.20 8.22
CA ALA A 120 -38.17 1.06 9.49
C ALA A 120 -37.11 -0.05 9.42
N TYR A 121 -37.45 -1.20 8.82
CA TYR A 121 -36.50 -2.30 8.61
C TYR A 121 -35.33 -1.89 7.70
N SER A 122 -35.62 -1.23 6.58
CA SER A 122 -34.58 -0.78 5.65
C SER A 122 -33.61 0.22 6.30
N ILE A 123 -34.14 1.18 7.06
CA ILE A 123 -33.31 2.14 7.83
C ILE A 123 -32.45 1.40 8.86
N ALA A 124 -33.05 0.48 9.62
CA ALA A 124 -32.32 -0.30 10.61
C ALA A 124 -31.20 -1.13 9.98
N ASP A 125 -31.42 -1.69 8.79
CA ASP A 125 -30.43 -2.49 8.09
C ASP A 125 -29.28 -1.67 7.52
N ILE A 126 -29.56 -0.48 6.98
CA ILE A 126 -28.54 0.49 6.57
C ILE A 126 -27.65 0.87 7.76
N VAL A 127 -28.25 1.21 8.90
CA VAL A 127 -27.53 1.56 10.12
C VAL A 127 -26.69 0.38 10.61
N ARG A 128 -27.25 -0.83 10.64
CA ARG A 128 -26.55 -2.05 11.04
C ARG A 128 -25.36 -2.35 10.13
N THR A 129 -25.54 -2.24 8.82
CA THR A 129 -24.47 -2.47 7.84
C THR A 129 -23.37 -1.43 8.02
N ARG A 130 -23.72 -0.16 8.25
CA ARG A 130 -22.74 0.89 8.52
C ARG A 130 -21.95 0.65 9.80
N GLU A 131 -22.64 0.27 10.87
CA GLU A 131 -21.99 -0.08 12.14
C GLU A 131 -21.09 -1.30 11.99
N THR A 132 -21.48 -2.28 11.17
CA THR A 132 -20.64 -3.43 10.85
C THR A 132 -19.34 -3.02 10.15
N THR A 133 -19.38 -2.07 9.19
CA THR A 133 -18.16 -1.51 8.59
C THR A 133 -17.26 -0.84 9.63
N ASN A 134 -17.84 -0.07 10.56
CA ASN A 134 -17.07 0.59 11.63
C ASN A 134 -16.39 -0.44 12.54
N GLN A 135 -17.09 -1.50 12.93
CA GLN A 135 -16.52 -2.58 13.73
C GLN A 135 -15.39 -3.32 13.00
N GLN A 136 -15.52 -3.55 11.68
CA GLN A 136 -14.44 -4.14 10.88
C GLN A 136 -13.20 -3.23 10.83
N LEU A 137 -13.40 -1.92 10.77
CA LEU A 137 -12.32 -0.95 10.78
C LEU A 137 -11.60 -0.88 12.14
N LEU A 138 -12.34 -0.90 13.25
CA LEU A 138 -11.73 -0.95 14.58
C LEU A 138 -10.84 -2.18 14.74
N LYS A 139 -11.30 -3.35 14.27
CA LYS A 139 -10.50 -4.58 14.25
C LYS A 139 -9.23 -4.46 13.41
N LEU A 140 -9.27 -3.69 12.32
CA LEU A 140 -8.08 -3.41 11.53
C LEU A 140 -7.09 -2.54 12.30
N TYR A 141 -7.57 -1.48 12.97
CA TYR A 141 -6.73 -0.62 13.81
C TYR A 141 -6.10 -1.38 14.97
N GLU A 142 -6.84 -2.26 15.65
CA GLU A 142 -6.31 -3.14 16.69
C GLU A 142 -5.13 -3.98 16.18
N LYS A 143 -5.29 -4.63 15.02
CA LYS A 143 -4.19 -5.41 14.40
C LYS A 143 -2.98 -4.57 14.06
N MET A 144 -3.17 -3.39 13.46
CA MET A 144 -2.05 -2.50 13.14
C MET A 144 -1.34 -2.02 14.41
N TYR A 145 -2.09 -1.78 15.50
CA TYR A 145 -1.51 -1.42 16.78
C TYR A 145 -0.69 -2.57 17.36
N ASP A 146 -1.21 -3.80 17.33
CA ASP A 146 -0.50 -4.99 17.79
C ASP A 146 0.79 -5.25 16.99
N ASP A 147 0.76 -5.01 15.68
CA ASP A 147 1.93 -5.15 14.79
C ASP A 147 3.02 -4.09 15.08
N LEU A 148 2.61 -2.88 15.47
CA LEU A 148 3.53 -1.80 15.84
C LEU A 148 4.04 -1.91 17.29
N LYS A 149 3.32 -2.65 18.14
CA LYS A 149 3.74 -2.86 19.52
C LYS A 149 5.04 -3.67 19.51
N PRO A 150 6.10 -3.21 20.19
CA PRO A 150 7.34 -3.96 20.25
C PRO A 150 7.05 -5.34 20.83
N LYS A 151 7.33 -6.37 20.02
CA LYS A 151 7.16 -7.75 20.46
C LYS A 151 8.13 -7.97 21.59
N GLU A 152 7.62 -8.24 22.79
CA GLU A 152 8.49 -8.58 23.91
C GLU A 152 9.30 -9.82 23.53
N MET A 153 10.62 -9.64 23.35
CA MET A 153 11.50 -10.76 23.06
C MET A 153 11.38 -11.78 24.20
N SER A 154 11.24 -13.04 23.81
CA SER A 154 11.38 -14.16 24.72
C SER A 154 12.76 -14.12 25.39
N ILE A 155 12.86 -14.63 26.62
CA ILE A 155 14.14 -14.78 27.34
C ILE A 155 15.19 -15.48 26.46
N LYS A 156 14.76 -16.46 25.65
CA LYS A 156 15.64 -17.17 24.70
C LYS A 156 16.18 -16.26 23.59
N GLU A 157 15.36 -15.36 23.05
CA GLU A 157 15.75 -14.42 22.00
C GLU A 157 16.69 -13.34 22.54
N LYS A 158 16.39 -12.82 23.75
CA LYS A 158 17.28 -11.91 24.49
C LYS A 158 18.65 -12.56 24.76
N ALA A 159 18.66 -13.81 25.22
CA ALA A 159 19.90 -14.54 25.47
C ALA A 159 20.70 -14.80 24.19
N LEU A 160 20.03 -15.13 23.08
CA LEU A 160 20.67 -15.35 21.79
C LEU A 160 21.28 -14.05 21.23
N GLU A 161 20.59 -12.92 21.39
CA GLU A 161 21.12 -11.60 21.03
C GLU A 161 22.38 -11.26 21.84
N ILE A 162 22.35 -11.47 23.16
CA ILE A 162 23.51 -11.26 24.04
C ILE A 162 24.68 -12.14 23.61
N VAL A 163 24.46 -13.43 23.36
CA VAL A 163 25.52 -14.35 22.91
C VAL A 163 26.13 -13.90 21.58
N ASN A 164 25.28 -13.58 20.58
CA ASN A 164 25.75 -13.09 19.28
C ASN A 164 26.53 -11.78 19.39
N ARG A 165 26.09 -10.86 20.26
CA ARG A 165 26.81 -9.60 20.50
C ARG A 165 28.15 -9.84 21.17
N THR A 166 28.21 -10.72 22.17
CA THR A 166 29.44 -11.05 22.90
C THR A 166 30.47 -11.77 22.03
N LEU A 167 30.02 -12.61 21.08
CA LEU A 167 30.88 -13.26 20.08
C LEU A 167 31.51 -12.26 19.11
N ASN A 168 30.78 -11.20 18.75
CA ASN A 168 31.25 -10.18 17.79
C ASN A 168 32.03 -9.03 18.47
N ASN A 169 31.79 -8.77 19.76
CA ASN A 169 32.56 -7.81 20.57
C ASN A 169 32.48 -8.18 22.07
N PRO A 170 33.59 -8.54 22.74
CA PRO A 170 33.56 -9.24 24.03
C PRO A 170 33.22 -8.38 25.27
N THR A 171 32.55 -7.24 25.11
CA THR A 171 32.12 -6.41 26.25
C THR A 171 30.70 -6.80 26.71
N CYS A 172 30.62 -7.39 27.90
CA CYS A 172 29.37 -7.89 28.51
C CYS A 172 29.11 -7.17 29.84
N SER A 173 27.92 -6.56 30.01
CA SER A 173 27.52 -5.85 31.23
C SER A 173 27.08 -6.82 32.33
N ASP A 174 27.04 -6.36 33.58
CA ASP A 174 26.69 -7.24 34.72
C ASP A 174 25.25 -7.76 34.67
N THR A 175 24.32 -6.95 34.14
CA THR A 175 22.93 -7.36 33.87
C THR A 175 22.82 -8.49 32.84
N GLU A 176 23.71 -8.53 31.85
CA GLU A 176 23.70 -9.56 30.81
C GLU A 176 24.30 -10.88 31.31
N LYS A 177 25.27 -10.80 32.22
CA LYS A 177 25.80 -11.98 32.92
C LYS A 177 24.75 -12.65 33.80
N GLU A 178 23.91 -11.87 34.48
CA GLU A 178 22.80 -12.38 35.29
C GLU A 178 21.78 -13.14 34.42
N MET A 179 21.36 -12.56 33.29
CA MET A 179 20.47 -13.23 32.33
C MET A 179 21.06 -14.54 31.78
N LEU A 180 22.34 -14.58 31.44
CA LEU A 180 23.00 -15.79 30.95
C LEU A 180 23.13 -16.85 32.05
N SER A 181 23.34 -16.43 33.30
CA SER A 181 23.37 -17.30 34.48
C SER A 181 22.01 -17.98 34.70
N ASP A 182 20.91 -17.23 34.61
CA ASP A 182 19.56 -17.77 34.75
C ASP A 182 19.22 -18.79 33.65
N VAL A 183 19.64 -18.50 32.41
CA VAL A 183 19.50 -19.44 31.28
C VAL A 183 20.31 -20.71 31.52
N LEU A 184 21.55 -20.58 32.00
CA LEU A 184 22.41 -21.72 32.35
C LEU A 184 21.82 -22.56 33.49
N ALA A 185 21.25 -21.94 34.52
CA ALA A 185 20.56 -22.62 35.60
C ALA A 185 19.36 -23.42 35.08
N THR A 186 18.59 -22.82 34.17
CA THR A 186 17.44 -23.48 33.53
C THR A 186 17.87 -24.69 32.69
N ILE A 187 18.96 -24.57 31.92
CA ILE A 187 19.50 -25.68 31.11
C ILE A 187 20.01 -26.82 32.00
N LYS A 188 20.74 -26.50 33.08
CA LYS A 188 21.20 -27.51 34.05
C LYS A 188 20.03 -28.30 34.64
N HIS A 189 18.96 -27.58 35.00
CA HIS A 189 17.75 -28.18 35.54
C HIS A 189 17.02 -29.11 34.56
N LEU A 190 17.08 -28.82 33.25
CA LEU A 190 16.50 -29.66 32.19
C LEU A 190 17.39 -30.85 31.82
N CYS A 191 18.70 -30.73 31.98
CA CYS A 191 19.66 -31.78 31.63
C CYS A 191 19.96 -32.76 32.76
N ASN A 192 19.37 -32.62 33.96
CA ASN A 192 19.64 -33.44 35.15
C ASN A 192 21.14 -33.62 35.42
N TRP A 193 21.88 -32.51 35.46
CA TRP A 193 23.26 -32.44 35.98
C TRP A 193 23.28 -31.83 37.38
#